data_AF-A0AAP6Y3T1-F1
#
_entry.id   AF-A0AAP6Y3T1-F1
#
_cell.length_a   1.000
_cell.length_b   1.000
_cell.length_c   1.000
_cell.angle_alpha   90.00
_cell.angle_beta   90.00
_cell.angle_gamma   90.00
#
_symmetry.space_group_name_H-M   'P 1'
#
loop_
_entity.id
_entity.type
_entity.pdbx_description
1 polymer ?
#
loop_
_entity_poly.entity_id
_entity_poly.type
_entity_poly.pdbx_seq_one_letter_code
_entity_poly.pdbx_strand_id
1 'polypeptide(L)'
;MTNPEFKLAPELKRDCIELADWPLCKVLLLNDSQYPWFVLVPRQANLKEIIDLSEDDQIVYLKESAKLSKLLMDVFSPDKLNIAALGNMVPQLHIHHIARFTTDAAWPAPIWGKYPAVPYTDVQITELKKALQF
;
A
#
# COMPACT_ATOMS: atom_id res chain seq x y z
N MET A 1 29.76 2.30 -11.67
CA MET A 1 28.42 2.56 -12.24
C MET A 1 27.55 3.03 -11.09
N THR A 2 26.95 4.22 -11.20
CA THR A 2 26.08 4.76 -10.15
C THR A 2 24.79 3.95 -10.11
N ASN A 3 24.45 3.37 -8.95
CA ASN A 3 23.14 2.77 -8.78
C ASN A 3 22.06 3.84 -9.06
N PRO A 4 21.04 3.54 -9.88
CA PRO A 4 19.98 4.49 -10.15
C PRO A 4 19.26 4.86 -8.85
N GLU A 5 18.96 6.14 -8.69
CA GLU A 5 18.23 6.66 -7.54
C GLU A 5 16.76 6.22 -7.62
N PHE A 6 16.19 5.81 -6.48
CA PHE A 6 14.76 5.51 -6.38
C PHE A 6 13.91 6.76 -6.69
N LYS A 7 12.89 6.59 -7.52
CA LYS A 7 11.86 7.61 -7.79
C LYS A 7 10.49 6.93 -7.79
N LEU A 8 9.53 7.49 -7.06
CA LEU A 8 8.17 6.97 -7.03
C LEU A 8 7.52 7.16 -8.41
N ALA A 9 6.84 6.12 -8.90
CA ALA A 9 6.13 6.15 -10.17
C ALA A 9 5.10 7.29 -10.20
N PRO A 10 4.92 8.00 -11.33
CA PRO A 10 4.03 9.15 -11.42
C PRO A 10 2.57 8.79 -11.15
N GLU A 11 2.13 7.58 -11.49
CA GLU A 11 0.78 7.08 -11.19
C GLU A 11 0.59 6.91 -9.68
N LEU A 12 1.55 6.30 -8.99
CA LEU A 12 1.49 6.15 -7.52
C LEU A 12 1.53 7.51 -6.83
N LYS A 13 2.33 8.46 -7.34
CA LYS A 13 2.38 9.83 -6.81
C LYS A 13 1.06 10.60 -7.02
N ARG A 14 0.35 10.34 -8.12
CA ARG A 14 -0.93 10.98 -8.44
C ARG A 14 -2.07 10.38 -7.61
N ASP A 15 -2.09 9.05 -7.50
CA ASP A 15 -3.25 8.31 -7.00
C ASP A 15 -3.16 8.01 -5.50
N CYS A 16 -2.00 8.22 -4.87
CA CYS A 16 -1.77 7.95 -3.45
C CYS A 16 -1.40 9.20 -2.66
N ILE A 17 -1.62 9.10 -1.35
CA ILE A 17 -1.14 10.03 -0.32
C ILE A 17 0.08 9.39 0.35
N GLU A 18 1.21 10.10 0.38
CA GLU A 18 2.40 9.65 1.12
C GLU A 18 2.17 9.81 2.64
N LEU A 19 2.32 8.71 3.39
CA LEU A 19 2.11 8.71 4.84
C LEU A 19 3.43 8.69 5.60
N ALA A 20 4.33 7.76 5.26
CA ALA A 20 5.58 7.59 5.97
C ALA A 20 6.65 6.91 5.11
N ASP A 21 7.90 7.06 5.53
CA ASP A 21 9.03 6.30 5.02
C ASP A 21 9.51 5.32 6.10
N TRP A 22 9.34 4.03 5.83
CA TRP A 22 9.90 2.94 6.63
C TRP A 22 11.30 2.57 6.12
N PRO A 23 12.07 1.76 6.88
CA PRO A 23 13.43 1.40 6.49
C PRO A 23 13.56 1.01 5.01
N LEU A 24 12.72 0.09 4.53
CA LEU A 24 12.71 -0.32 3.12
C LEU A 24 11.62 0.39 2.31
N CYS A 25 10.37 0.38 2.77
CA CYS A 25 9.25 0.85 1.95
C CYS A 25 8.81 2.30 2.22
N LYS A 26 8.34 2.99 1.18
CA LYS A 26 7.33 4.04 1.36
C LYS A 26 6.02 3.40 1.76
N VAL A 27 5.32 4.01 2.72
CA VAL A 27 3.95 3.68 3.09
C VAL A 27 3.03 4.72 2.48
N LEU A 28 2.18 4.26 1.56
CA LEU A 28 1.21 5.09 0.86
C LEU A 28 -0.21 4.68 1.25
N LEU A 29 -1.13 5.63 1.18
CA LEU A 29 -2.57 5.39 1.21
C LEU A 29 -3.11 5.65 -0.19
N LEU A 30 -3.73 4.65 -0.83
CA LEU A 30 -4.44 4.90 -2.08
C LEU A 30 -5.60 5.86 -1.78
N ASN A 31 -5.80 6.87 -2.62
CA ASN A 31 -6.84 7.89 -2.41
C ASN A 31 -8.25 7.40 -2.80
N ASP A 32 -8.65 6.26 -2.22
CA ASP A 32 -9.98 5.67 -2.33
C ASP A 32 -10.50 5.31 -0.93
N SER A 33 -11.40 6.12 -0.41
CA SER A 33 -12.00 6.01 0.92
C SER A 33 -13.03 4.91 1.07
N GLN A 34 -13.37 4.22 -0.02
CA GLN A 34 -14.26 3.06 0.03
C GLN A 34 -13.64 1.87 0.76
N TYR A 35 -12.30 1.81 0.82
CA TYR A 35 -11.55 0.74 1.48
C TYR A 35 -10.33 1.34 2.20
N PRO A 36 -9.98 0.89 3.42
CA PRO A 36 -8.67 1.19 3.98
C PRO A 36 -7.59 0.45 3.17
N TRP A 37 -7.00 1.17 2.21
CA TRP A 37 -6.13 0.61 1.18
C TRP A 37 -4.75 1.25 1.19
N PHE A 38 -3.79 0.50 1.72
CA PHE A 38 -2.40 0.92 1.85
C PHE A 38 -1.53 0.24 0.79
N VAL A 39 -0.43 0.89 0.44
CA VAL A 39 0.53 0.38 -0.55
C VAL A 39 1.94 0.53 0.01
N LEU A 40 2.69 -0.56 0.04
CA LEU A 40 4.13 -0.56 0.33
C LEU A 40 4.92 -0.50 -0.97
N VAL A 41 5.85 0.43 -1.08
CA VAL A 41 6.72 0.59 -2.26
C VAL A 41 8.18 0.53 -1.80
N PRO A 42 8.92 -0.58 -2.00
CA PRO A 42 10.34 -0.67 -1.67
C PRO A 42 11.13 0.47 -2.35
N ARG A 43 11.95 1.18 -1.58
CA ARG A 43 12.69 2.38 -2.02
C ARG A 43 13.99 2.06 -2.75
N GLN A 44 13.92 1.15 -3.73
CA GLN A 44 15.04 0.80 -4.60
C GLN A 44 14.62 0.94 -6.06
N ALA A 45 15.56 1.37 -6.91
CA ALA A 45 15.27 1.61 -8.32
C ALA A 45 15.07 0.30 -9.10
N ASN A 46 14.25 0.36 -10.15
CA ASN A 46 14.04 -0.69 -11.16
C ASN A 46 13.47 -2.03 -10.67
N LEU A 47 12.99 -2.13 -9.43
CA LEU A 47 12.27 -3.30 -8.96
C LEU A 47 10.90 -3.41 -9.65
N LYS A 48 10.56 -4.61 -10.11
CA LYS A 48 9.24 -4.94 -10.65
C LYS A 48 8.56 -6.03 -9.84
N GLU A 49 9.33 -7.04 -9.47
CA GLU A 49 8.85 -8.21 -8.73
C GLU A 49 9.46 -8.28 -7.33
N ILE A 50 8.79 -8.96 -6.40
CA ILE A 50 9.35 -9.20 -5.06
C ILE A 50 10.70 -9.94 -5.16
N ILE A 51 10.85 -10.82 -6.16
CA ILE A 51 12.08 -11.57 -6.40
C ILE A 51 13.23 -10.72 -6.96
N ASP A 52 12.99 -9.46 -7.35
CA ASP A 52 14.05 -8.52 -7.72
C ASP A 52 14.76 -7.94 -6.48
N LEU A 53 14.15 -8.04 -5.30
CA LEU A 53 14.77 -7.69 -4.03
C LEU A 53 15.85 -8.72 -3.66
N SER A 54 16.89 -8.26 -2.96
CA SER A 54 17.83 -9.17 -2.29
C SER A 54 17.11 -10.05 -1.27
N GLU A 55 17.65 -11.22 -0.93
CA GLU A 55 17.04 -12.10 0.08
C GLU A 55 16.85 -11.39 1.43
N ASP A 56 17.83 -10.58 1.84
CA ASP A 56 17.75 -9.77 3.05
C ASP A 56 16.61 -8.74 2.96
N ASP A 57 16.47 -8.06 1.83
CA ASP A 57 15.39 -7.09 1.63
C ASP A 57 14.01 -7.75 1.52
N GLN A 58 13.91 -8.97 0.99
CA GLN A 58 12.66 -9.74 1.02
C GLN A 58 12.22 -10.02 2.46
N ILE A 59 13.16 -10.33 3.36
CA ILE A 59 12.89 -10.53 4.78
C ILE A 59 12.46 -9.20 5.44
N VAL A 60 13.12 -8.08 5.12
CA VAL A 60 12.73 -6.76 5.62
C VAL A 60 11.34 -6.37 5.13
N TYR A 61 11.06 -6.55 3.84
CA TYR A 61 9.74 -6.34 3.24
C TYR A 61 8.68 -7.19 3.96
N LEU A 62 8.94 -8.48 4.22
CA LEU A 62 7.97 -9.34 4.89
C LEU A 62 7.66 -8.84 6.31
N LYS A 63 8.68 -8.35 7.04
CA LYS A 63 8.49 -7.74 8.38
C LYS A 63 7.66 -6.46 8.30
N GLU A 64 7.92 -5.61 7.32
CA GLU A 64 7.15 -4.37 7.10
C GLU A 64 5.70 -4.68 6.68
N SER A 65 5.49 -5.60 5.75
CA SER A 65 4.17 -6.10 5.33
C SER A 65 3.39 -6.66 6.52
N ALA A 66 4.02 -7.46 7.38
CA ALA A 66 3.42 -7.98 8.60
C ALA A 66 3.08 -6.88 9.62
N LYS A 67 3.96 -5.88 9.78
CA LYS A 67 3.73 -4.72 10.64
C LYS A 67 2.51 -3.93 10.17
N LEU A 68 2.44 -3.59 8.88
CA LEU A 68 1.29 -2.89 8.31
C LEU A 68 0.01 -3.70 8.47
N SER A 69 0.06 -5.00 8.15
CA SER A 69 -1.09 -5.89 8.26
C SER A 69 -1.65 -5.93 9.69
N LYS A 70 -0.80 -6.05 10.71
CA LYS A 70 -1.23 -6.01 12.12
C LYS A 70 -1.85 -4.66 12.49
N LEU A 71 -1.23 -3.56 12.07
CA LEU A 71 -1.78 -2.23 12.28
C LEU A 71 -3.17 -2.08 11.65
N LEU A 72 -3.39 -2.60 10.44
CA LEU A 72 -4.70 -2.58 9.81
C LEU A 72 -5.72 -3.43 10.57
N MET A 73 -5.32 -4.60 11.09
CA MET A 73 -6.18 -5.41 11.95
C MET A 73 -6.59 -4.66 13.21
N ASP A 74 -5.63 -4.02 13.89
CA ASP A 74 -5.84 -3.34 15.16
C ASP A 74 -6.71 -2.08 15.00
N VAL A 75 -6.48 -1.29 13.95
CA VAL A 75 -7.16 0.01 13.75
C VAL A 75 -8.54 -0.15 13.11
N PHE A 76 -8.69 -1.06 12.13
CA PHE A 76 -9.93 -1.17 11.37
C PHE A 76 -10.78 -2.40 11.73
N SER A 77 -10.22 -3.38 12.44
CA SER A 77 -10.90 -4.65 12.75
C SER A 77 -11.60 -5.28 11.53
N PRO A 78 -10.92 -5.45 10.38
CA PRO A 78 -11.55 -5.99 9.18
C PRO A 78 -11.86 -7.48 9.31
N ASP A 79 -12.84 -7.94 8.54
CA ASP A 79 -13.16 -9.37 8.41
C ASP A 79 -12.03 -10.13 7.73
N LYS A 80 -11.30 -9.49 6.81
CA LYS A 80 -10.19 -10.10 6.07
C LYS A 80 -9.18 -9.07 5.56
N LEU A 81 -7.92 -9.47 5.43
CA LEU A 81 -6.92 -8.74 4.64
C LEU A 81 -6.78 -9.30 3.22
N ASN A 82 -6.65 -8.42 2.23
CA ASN A 82 -6.14 -8.76 0.90
C ASN A 82 -4.76 -8.14 0.70
N ILE A 83 -3.80 -8.97 0.31
CA ILE A 83 -2.41 -8.56 0.05
C ILE A 83 -2.03 -9.05 -1.33
N ALA A 84 -1.53 -8.16 -2.19
CA ALA A 84 -1.16 -8.52 -3.55
C ALA A 84 -0.08 -7.59 -4.11
N ALA A 85 0.89 -8.18 -4.81
CA ALA A 85 1.73 -7.51 -5.79
C ALA A 85 1.16 -7.87 -7.19
N LEU A 86 0.73 -6.86 -7.96
CA LEU A 86 0.15 -7.07 -9.29
C LEU A 86 1.00 -6.42 -10.37
N GLY A 87 1.03 -5.09 -10.45
CA GLY A 87 2.00 -4.38 -11.29
C GLY A 87 1.74 -4.37 -12.81
N ASN A 88 0.63 -4.90 -13.31
CA ASN A 88 0.36 -5.01 -14.76
C ASN A 88 0.48 -3.67 -15.52
N MET A 89 0.03 -2.56 -14.94
CA MET A 89 0.02 -1.23 -15.58
C MET A 89 1.11 -0.30 -15.05
N VAL A 90 1.52 -0.47 -13.78
CA VAL A 90 2.57 0.31 -13.13
C VAL A 90 3.69 -0.65 -12.77
N PRO A 91 4.77 -0.73 -13.57
CA PRO A 91 5.79 -1.77 -13.40
C PRO A 91 6.61 -1.66 -12.12
N GLN A 92 6.69 -0.49 -11.49
CA GLN A 92 7.43 -0.33 -10.25
C GLN A 92 6.80 -1.22 -9.17
N LEU A 93 7.60 -2.04 -8.48
CA LEU A 93 7.13 -2.92 -7.42
C LEU A 93 6.38 -2.13 -6.35
N HIS A 94 5.12 -2.50 -6.14
CA HIS A 94 4.26 -1.99 -5.11
C HIS A 94 3.30 -3.07 -4.63
N ILE A 95 3.07 -3.14 -3.32
CA ILE A 95 2.31 -4.21 -2.69
C ILE A 95 1.12 -3.61 -1.94
N HIS A 96 -0.07 -3.99 -2.38
CA HIS A 96 -1.33 -3.56 -1.78
C HIS A 96 -1.61 -4.31 -0.47
N HIS A 97 -2.10 -3.59 0.53
CA HIS A 97 -2.58 -4.10 1.80
C HIS A 97 -3.96 -3.48 2.06
N ILE A 98 -5.01 -4.29 2.00
CA ILE A 98 -6.39 -3.80 2.00
C ILE A 98 -7.15 -4.46 3.14
N ALA A 99 -7.76 -3.63 4.00
CA ALA A 99 -8.75 -4.07 4.98
C ALA A 99 -10.10 -4.30 4.30
N ARG A 100 -10.64 -5.52 4.37
CA ARG A 100 -11.89 -5.94 3.71
C ARG A 100 -12.97 -6.25 4.73
N PHE A 101 -14.20 -5.94 4.37
CA PHE A 101 -15.39 -6.16 5.19
C PHE A 101 -16.45 -6.89 4.36
N THR A 102 -17.21 -7.77 5.00
CA THR A 102 -18.37 -8.45 4.39
C THR A 102 -19.44 -7.47 3.88
N THR A 103 -19.41 -6.23 4.38
CA THR A 103 -20.27 -5.12 3.98
C THR A 103 -19.61 -4.13 3.03
N ASP A 104 -18.33 -4.32 2.64
CA ASP A 104 -17.67 -3.40 1.70
C ASP A 104 -18.27 -3.52 0.29
N ALA A 105 -18.15 -2.44 -0.49
CA ALA A 105 -18.82 -2.33 -1.79
C ALA A 105 -18.46 -3.48 -2.75
N ALA A 106 -17.27 -4.06 -2.62
CA ALA A 106 -16.77 -5.07 -3.53
C ALA A 106 -16.95 -6.52 -3.05
N TRP A 107 -17.25 -6.76 -1.77
CA TRP A 107 -17.30 -8.10 -1.19
C TRP A 107 -18.24 -9.06 -1.95
N PRO A 108 -17.86 -10.35 -2.15
CA PRO A 108 -16.59 -10.99 -1.83
C PRO A 108 -15.54 -10.88 -2.96
N ALA A 109 -15.81 -10.08 -4.00
CA ALA A 109 -14.93 -9.96 -5.14
C ALA A 109 -13.66 -9.14 -4.82
N PRO A 110 -12.62 -9.23 -5.67
CA PRO A 110 -11.51 -8.28 -5.66
C PRO A 110 -11.99 -6.83 -5.89
N ILE A 111 -11.26 -5.86 -5.34
CA ILE A 111 -11.64 -4.43 -5.43
C ILE A 111 -11.18 -3.75 -6.72
N TRP A 112 -10.11 -4.27 -7.35
CA TRP A 112 -9.42 -3.60 -8.45
C TRP A 112 -10.35 -3.34 -9.64
N GLY A 113 -10.61 -2.07 -9.92
CA GLY A 113 -11.43 -1.63 -11.06
C GLY A 113 -12.93 -1.89 -10.93
N LYS A 114 -13.43 -2.31 -9.75
CA LYS A 114 -14.84 -2.64 -9.57
C LYS A 114 -15.75 -1.41 -9.45
N TYR A 115 -15.27 -0.37 -8.78
CA TYR A 115 -15.97 0.92 -8.63
C TYR A 115 -14.99 2.08 -8.84
N PRO A 116 -15.48 3.27 -9.26
CA PRO A 116 -14.66 4.48 -9.30
C PRO A 116 -14.16 4.83 -7.89
N ALA A 117 -12.92 5.34 -7.78
CA ALA A 117 -12.35 5.75 -6.50
C ALA A 117 -13.09 6.96 -5.91
N VAL A 118 -13.26 6.97 -4.59
CA VAL A 118 -13.82 8.11 -3.85
C VAL A 118 -12.72 8.74 -2.99
N PRO A 119 -12.22 9.94 -3.32
CA PRO A 119 -11.13 10.56 -2.57
C PRO A 119 -11.42 10.71 -1.08
N TYR A 120 -10.39 10.59 -0.25
CA TYR A 120 -10.46 11.00 1.14
C TYR A 120 -10.56 12.53 1.26
N THR A 121 -11.31 12.99 2.26
CA THR A 121 -11.25 14.38 2.73
C THR A 121 -10.03 14.61 3.61
N ASP A 122 -9.58 15.87 3.70
CA ASP A 122 -8.44 16.25 4.57
C ASP A 122 -8.66 15.88 6.04
N VAL A 123 -9.91 15.93 6.52
CA VAL A 123 -10.29 15.52 7.87
C VAL A 123 -10.05 14.03 8.05
N GLN A 124 -10.56 13.19 7.15
CA GLN A 124 -10.34 11.74 7.21
C GLN A 124 -8.86 11.38 7.14
N ILE A 125 -8.08 12.05 6.28
CA ILE A 125 -6.63 11.84 6.19
C ILE A 125 -5.94 12.16 7.51
N THR A 126 -6.32 13.28 8.14
CA THR A 126 -5.76 13.71 9.43
C THR A 126 -6.09 12.71 10.55
N GLU A 127 -7.34 12.25 10.62
CA GLU A 127 -7.78 11.26 11.59
C GLU A 127 -7.08 9.91 11.40
N LEU A 128 -6.91 9.47 10.15
CA LEU A 128 -6.17 8.27 9.80
C LEU A 128 -4.71 8.33 10.25
N LYS A 129 -4.00 9.42 9.93
CA LYS A 129 -2.61 9.61 10.36
C LYS A 129 -2.48 9.50 11.87
N LYS A 130 -3.39 10.14 12.60
CA LYS A 130 -3.44 10.08 14.07
C LYS A 130 -3.69 8.65 14.58
N ALA A 131 -4.67 7.94 14.01
CA ALA A 131 -5.01 6.58 14.44
C ALA A 131 -3.88 5.58 14.19
N LEU A 132 -3.15 5.76 13.07
CA LEU A 132 -2.07 4.88 12.64
C LEU A 132 -0.71 5.26 13.20
N GLN A 133 -0.63 6.38 13.93
CA GLN A 133 0.62 6.96 14.46
C GLN A 133 1.67 7.21 13.37
N PHE A 134 1.20 7.65 12.20
CA PHE A 134 2.05 8.15 11.11
C PHE A 134 2.33 9.64 11.25
#